data_AF-A0A093W6S9-F1
#
_entry.id   AF-A0A093W6S9-F1
#
_cell.length_a   1.000
_cell.length_b   1.000
_cell.length_c   1.000
_cell.angle_alpha   90.00
_cell.angle_beta   90.00
_cell.angle_gamma   90.00
#
_symmetry.space_group_name_H-M   'P 1'
#
loop_
_entity.id
_entity.type
_entity.pdbx_description
1 polymer ?
#
loop_
_entity_poly.entity_id
_entity_poly.type
_entity_poly.pdbx_seq_one_letter_code
_entity_poly.pdbx_strand_id
1 'polypeptide(L)'
;MNSKKNAYLLGNYGKPVLSHNQHLENNFYILELSSYQIEYSKFLKTHACAILNITPDHLERHKTFSNYINIKLKIFNSLLPKSFGFLNKNFQYLSRIGKNSNIIKVSISKIYLLK
;
A
#
# COMPACT_ATOMS: atom_id res chain seq x y z
N MET A 1 2.20 -31.12 1.88
CA MET A 1 3.31 -30.18 2.14
C MET A 1 2.78 -28.99 2.91
N ASN A 2 2.82 -29.03 4.25
CA ASN A 2 2.50 -27.87 5.09
C ASN A 2 3.78 -27.03 5.28
N SER A 3 4.15 -26.22 4.29
CA SER A 3 5.13 -25.16 4.56
C SER A 3 4.41 -24.05 5.32
N LYS A 4 4.77 -23.89 6.60
CA LYS A 4 4.25 -22.82 7.45
C LYS A 4 4.71 -21.48 6.87
N LYS A 5 3.81 -20.73 6.22
CA LYS A 5 4.11 -19.39 5.72
C LYS A 5 4.06 -18.40 6.87
N ASN A 6 5.14 -17.65 7.08
CA ASN A 6 5.14 -16.57 8.07
C ASN A 6 4.66 -15.26 7.43
N ALA A 7 4.21 -14.32 8.26
CA ALA A 7 3.85 -12.98 7.84
C ALA A 7 4.65 -11.95 8.66
N TYR A 8 5.29 -11.01 7.98
CA TYR A 8 6.10 -9.97 8.60
C TYR A 8 5.53 -8.59 8.28
N LEU A 9 5.25 -7.81 9.33
CA LEU A 9 4.91 -6.40 9.21
C LEU A 9 6.20 -5.57 9.27
N LEU A 10 6.49 -4.87 8.18
CA LEU A 10 7.66 -4.03 8.01
C LEU A 10 7.22 -2.68 7.41
N GLY A 11 8.11 -1.70 7.36
CA GLY A 11 7.85 -0.47 6.62
C GLY A 11 8.22 0.79 7.37
N ASN A 12 7.46 1.85 7.13
CA ASN A 12 7.63 3.15 7.77
C ASN A 12 7.23 3.11 9.25
N TYR A 13 6.21 2.32 9.61
CA TYR A 13 5.98 1.90 11.01
C TYR A 13 6.50 0.48 11.28
N GLY A 14 7.02 0.27 12.49
CA GLY A 14 7.56 -1.01 12.93
C GLY A 14 9.01 -1.22 12.49
N LYS A 15 9.34 -2.42 12.01
CA LYS A 15 10.71 -2.77 11.65
C LYS A 15 11.05 -2.27 10.23
N PRO A 16 12.16 -1.53 10.03
CA PRO A 16 12.58 -1.09 8.70
C PRO A 16 12.79 -2.27 7.75
N VAL A 17 12.29 -2.16 6.52
CA VAL A 17 12.33 -3.26 5.54
C VAL A 17 13.74 -3.81 5.33
N LEU A 18 14.74 -2.94 5.24
CA LEU A 18 16.14 -3.31 5.00
C LEU A 18 16.84 -3.95 6.21
N SER A 19 16.24 -3.90 7.39
CA SER A 19 16.79 -4.54 8.60
C SER A 19 16.32 -5.99 8.79
N HIS A 20 15.51 -6.50 7.86
CA HIS A 20 14.95 -7.83 7.93
C HIS A 20 15.87 -8.85 7.22
N ASN A 21 16.59 -9.64 8.02
CA ASN A 21 17.63 -10.56 7.53
C ASN A 21 17.12 -11.97 7.20
N GLN A 22 15.81 -12.19 7.02
CA GLN A 22 15.29 -13.51 6.68
C GLN A 22 15.13 -13.72 5.18
N HIS A 23 15.12 -15.00 4.77
CA HIS A 23 14.90 -15.39 3.39
C HIS A 23 13.53 -14.89 2.87
N LEU A 24 13.57 -14.26 1.69
CA LEU A 24 12.40 -13.69 1.02
C LEU A 24 11.41 -14.76 0.53
N GLU A 25 11.85 -16.01 0.42
CA GLU A 25 11.05 -17.10 -0.12
C GLU A 25 10.01 -17.63 0.89
N ASN A 26 8.84 -18.02 0.38
CA ASN A 26 7.75 -18.64 1.13
C ASN A 26 7.18 -17.85 2.32
N ASN A 27 7.37 -16.53 2.38
CA ASN A 27 6.81 -15.65 3.42
C ASN A 27 5.93 -14.53 2.84
N PHE A 28 5.04 -13.98 3.65
CA PHE A 28 4.29 -12.78 3.34
C PHE A 28 4.95 -11.55 3.98
N TYR A 29 5.08 -10.49 3.21
CA TYR A 29 5.61 -9.22 3.66
C TYR A 29 4.53 -8.16 3.52
N ILE A 30 4.10 -7.62 4.66
CA ILE A 30 3.11 -6.55 4.75
C ILE A 30 3.90 -5.27 4.98
N LEU A 31 3.86 -4.38 3.99
CA LEU A 31 4.60 -3.13 4.03
C LEU A 31 3.65 -1.96 4.32
N GLU A 32 3.88 -1.26 5.42
CA GLU A 32 3.31 0.07 5.61
C GLU A 32 4.23 1.09 4.94
N LEU A 33 3.69 1.86 4.00
CA LEU A 33 4.47 2.77 3.17
C LEU A 33 4.00 4.20 3.31
N SER A 34 4.93 5.08 3.66
CA SER A 34 4.69 6.53 3.64
C SER A 34 4.62 7.08 2.22
N SER A 35 4.10 8.30 2.06
CA SER A 35 4.12 8.99 0.76
C SER A 35 5.54 9.17 0.22
N TYR A 36 6.52 9.38 1.10
CA TYR A 36 7.92 9.55 0.71
C TYR A 36 8.46 8.25 0.09
N GLN A 37 8.21 7.12 0.75
CA GLN A 37 8.68 5.83 0.26
C GLN A 37 8.02 5.46 -1.08
N ILE A 38 6.73 5.76 -1.26
CA ILE A 38 6.05 5.56 -2.55
C ILE A 38 6.63 6.50 -3.62
N GLU A 39 6.90 7.75 -3.28
CA GLU A 39 7.46 8.74 -4.22
C GLU A 39 8.85 8.32 -4.73
N TYR A 40 9.73 7.86 -3.84
CA TYR A 40 11.09 7.49 -4.18
C TYR A 40 11.24 6.09 -4.76
N SER A 41 10.24 5.22 -4.60
CA SER A 41 10.36 3.85 -5.05
C SER A 41 10.19 3.69 -6.56
N LYS A 42 11.27 3.27 -7.23
CA LYS A 42 11.30 3.00 -8.67
C LYS A 42 10.97 1.56 -9.04
N PHE A 43 11.25 0.62 -8.14
CA PHE A 43 11.22 -0.82 -8.43
C PHE A 43 10.29 -1.61 -7.51
N LEU A 44 9.43 -0.93 -6.74
CA LEU A 44 8.44 -1.61 -5.91
C LEU A 44 7.52 -2.45 -6.79
N LYS A 45 7.40 -3.73 -6.43
CA LYS A 45 6.51 -4.71 -7.05
C LYS A 45 5.69 -5.36 -5.96
N THR A 46 4.36 -5.34 -6.09
CA THR A 46 3.44 -5.86 -5.08
C THR A 46 2.46 -6.86 -5.69
N HIS A 47 2.16 -7.92 -4.93
CA HIS A 47 1.10 -8.87 -5.24
C HIS A 47 -0.28 -8.39 -4.79
N ALA A 48 -0.28 -7.45 -3.83
CA ALA A 48 -1.46 -6.71 -3.39
C ALA A 48 -1.02 -5.36 -2.83
N CYS A 49 -1.84 -4.34 -3.01
CA CYS A 49 -1.66 -3.05 -2.31
C CYS A 49 -3.02 -2.47 -1.91
N ALA A 50 -3.04 -1.61 -0.89
CA ALA A 50 -4.27 -1.00 -0.42
C ALA A 50 -4.07 0.48 -0.08
N ILE A 51 -5.09 1.29 -0.38
CA ILE A 51 -5.23 2.64 0.17
C ILE A 51 -6.48 2.65 1.04
N LEU A 52 -6.29 2.83 2.35
CA LEU A 52 -7.40 2.82 3.32
C LEU A 52 -8.16 4.15 3.31
N ASN A 53 -7.42 5.25 3.37
CA ASN A 53 -7.93 6.63 3.31
C ASN A 53 -6.79 7.56 2.85
N ILE A 54 -7.16 8.78 2.42
CA ILE A 54 -6.22 9.87 2.18
C ILE A 54 -6.84 11.13 2.78
N THR A 55 -6.21 11.66 3.81
CA THR A 55 -6.51 12.97 4.41
C THR A 55 -5.31 13.89 4.26
N PRO A 56 -5.47 15.23 4.30
CA PRO A 56 -4.36 16.15 4.19
C PRO A 56 -3.32 15.91 5.29
N ASP A 57 -2.08 15.73 4.87
CA ASP A 57 -0.94 15.48 5.74
C ASP A 57 0.35 15.89 4.99
N HIS A 58 1.36 16.38 5.72
CA HIS A 58 2.66 16.81 5.17
C HIS A 58 2.61 17.73 3.91
N LEU A 59 1.72 18.73 3.90
CA LEU A 59 1.53 19.62 2.75
C LEU A 59 2.77 20.48 2.42
N GLU A 60 3.60 20.80 3.40
CA GLU A 60 4.85 21.55 3.22
C GLU A 60 5.81 20.84 2.25
N ARG A 61 5.86 19.50 2.30
CA ARG A 61 6.69 18.68 1.40
C ARG A 61 6.06 18.53 0.03
N HIS A 62 4.77 18.18 0.02
CA HIS A 62 4.08 17.80 -1.21
C HIS A 62 3.55 19.00 -1.98
N LYS A 63 3.70 20.22 -1.43
CA LYS A 63 3.25 21.53 -1.93
C LYS A 63 1.73 21.67 -1.97
N THR A 64 1.03 20.67 -2.51
CA THR A 64 -0.43 20.65 -2.60
C THR A 64 -0.98 19.29 -2.21
N PHE A 65 -2.20 19.29 -1.67
CA PHE A 65 -2.90 18.04 -1.35
C PHE A 65 -3.17 17.20 -2.62
N SER A 66 -3.42 17.88 -3.75
CA SER A 66 -3.51 17.23 -5.06
C SER A 66 -2.27 16.41 -5.40
N ASN A 67 -1.07 16.94 -5.17
CA ASN A 67 0.16 16.22 -5.43
C ASN A 67 0.35 15.04 -4.45
N TYR A 68 0.03 15.24 -3.17
CA TYR A 68 0.05 14.17 -2.16
C TYR A 68 -0.84 12.98 -2.55
N ILE A 69 -2.07 13.26 -3.00
CA ILE A 69 -2.99 12.24 -3.52
C ILE A 69 -2.33 11.49 -4.68
N ASN A 70 -1.82 12.22 -5.68
CA ASN A 70 -1.20 11.61 -6.86
C ASN A 70 -0.01 10.72 -6.50
N ILE A 71 0.82 11.16 -5.54
CA ILE A 71 1.95 10.36 -5.04
C ILE A 71 1.46 9.06 -4.41
N LYS A 72 0.47 9.10 -3.50
CA LYS A 72 -0.08 7.87 -2.90
C LYS A 72 -0.69 6.92 -3.93
N LEU A 73 -1.40 7.46 -4.94
CA LEU A 73 -2.00 6.66 -6.00
C LEU A 73 -0.98 5.92 -6.87
N LYS A 74 0.29 6.35 -6.92
CA LYS A 74 1.36 5.62 -7.62
C LYS A 74 1.56 4.19 -7.09
N ILE A 75 1.10 3.88 -5.87
CA ILE A 75 1.20 2.52 -5.33
C ILE A 75 0.53 1.48 -6.24
N PHE A 76 -0.55 1.84 -6.95
CA PHE A 76 -1.23 0.93 -7.87
C PHE A 76 -0.40 0.59 -9.10
N ASN A 77 0.61 1.40 -9.44
CA ASN A 77 1.55 1.11 -10.53
C ASN A 77 2.58 0.04 -10.12
N SER A 78 2.67 -0.30 -8.83
CA SER A 78 3.54 -1.38 -8.35
C SER A 78 2.93 -2.78 -8.53
N LEU A 79 1.65 -2.88 -8.90
CA LEU A 79 0.96 -4.16 -9.00
C LEU A 79 1.55 -5.01 -10.12
N LEU A 80 1.89 -6.25 -9.78
CA LEU A 80 2.30 -7.28 -10.76
C LEU A 80 1.09 -7.77 -11.59
N PRO A 81 1.33 -8.46 -12.72
CA PRO A 81 0.26 -9.14 -13.43
C PRO A 81 -0.53 -10.07 -12.49
N LYS A 82 -1.86 -10.17 -12.68
CA LYS A 82 -2.77 -10.99 -11.85
C LYS A 82 -2.77 -10.62 -10.35
N SER A 83 -2.40 -9.39 -10.02
CA SER A 83 -2.42 -8.84 -8.65
C SER A 83 -3.54 -7.83 -8.47
N PHE A 84 -3.93 -7.56 -7.22
CA PHE A 84 -5.10 -6.71 -6.92
C PHE A 84 -4.77 -5.51 -6.05
N GLY A 85 -5.29 -4.35 -6.43
CA GLY A 85 -5.30 -3.14 -5.62
C GLY A 85 -6.61 -3.03 -4.86
N PHE A 86 -6.58 -2.52 -3.63
CA PHE A 86 -7.76 -2.35 -2.80
C PHE A 86 -7.92 -0.89 -2.40
N LEU A 87 -9.16 -0.42 -2.42
CA LEU A 87 -9.50 0.90 -1.90
C LEU A 87 -10.85 0.87 -1.20
N ASN A 88 -11.08 1.83 -0.31
CA ASN A 88 -12.38 1.99 0.30
C ASN A 88 -13.45 2.27 -0.77
N LYS A 89 -14.63 1.64 -0.67
CA LYS A 89 -15.77 1.86 -1.58
C LYS A 89 -16.10 3.35 -1.76
N ASN A 90 -15.92 4.14 -0.71
CA ASN A 90 -16.20 5.58 -0.68
C ASN A 90 -14.98 6.44 -0.98
N PHE A 91 -13.94 5.89 -1.63
CA PHE A 91 -12.73 6.63 -1.95
C PHE A 91 -13.05 7.82 -2.88
N GLN A 92 -12.84 9.04 -2.38
CA GLN A 92 -13.29 10.27 -3.05
C GLN A 92 -12.53 10.57 -4.35
N TYR A 93 -11.32 10.01 -4.53
CA TYR A 93 -10.41 10.35 -5.63
C TYR A 93 -10.36 9.30 -6.73
N LEU A 94 -11.42 8.50 -6.89
CA LEU A 94 -11.50 7.45 -7.91
C LEU A 94 -11.23 7.93 -9.34
N SER A 95 -11.64 9.16 -9.68
CA SER A 95 -11.44 9.75 -11.01
C SER A 95 -9.97 9.95 -11.37
N ARG A 96 -9.07 9.97 -10.39
CA ARG A 96 -7.61 10.09 -10.58
C ARG A 96 -6.93 8.76 -10.81
N ILE A 97 -7.63 7.68 -10.54
CA ILE A 97 -7.15 6.33 -10.80
C ILE A 97 -7.57 6.01 -12.23
N GLY A 98 -6.59 5.77 -13.11
CA GLY A 98 -6.87 5.34 -14.48
C GLY A 98 -7.74 4.09 -14.50
N LYS A 99 -8.39 3.79 -15.63
CA LYS A 99 -9.18 2.56 -15.79
C LYS A 99 -8.28 1.34 -15.59
N ASN A 100 -8.30 0.76 -14.40
CA ASN A 100 -7.52 -0.42 -14.05
C ASN A 100 -8.47 -1.48 -13.48
N SER A 101 -8.67 -2.56 -14.23
CA SER A 101 -9.59 -3.65 -13.88
C SER A 101 -9.19 -4.41 -12.61
N ASN A 102 -7.96 -4.21 -12.14
CA ASN A 102 -7.40 -4.93 -11.00
C ASN A 102 -7.66 -4.23 -9.66
N ILE A 103 -8.40 -3.13 -9.65
CA ILE A 103 -8.71 -2.36 -8.45
C ILE A 103 -10.09 -2.74 -7.91
N ILE A 104 -10.10 -3.34 -6.72
CA ILE A 104 -11.28 -3.82 -6.01
C ILE A 104 -11.68 -2.78 -4.96
N LYS A 105 -12.97 -2.42 -4.97
CA LYS A 105 -13.55 -1.50 -3.98
C LYS A 105 -14.12 -2.30 -2.83
N VAL A 106 -13.64 -2.04 -1.61
CA VAL A 106 -14.02 -2.78 -0.40
C VAL A 106 -14.71 -1.86 0.58
N SER A 107 -15.81 -2.33 1.19
CA SER A 107 -16.41 -1.65 2.33
C SER A 107 -15.61 -2.02 3.57
N ILE A 108 -14.91 -1.05 4.17
CA ILE A 108 -14.17 -1.28 5.41
C ILE A 108 -15.18 -1.17 6.56
N SER A 109 -15.61 -2.30 7.10
CA SER A 109 -16.31 -2.37 8.39
C SER A 109 -15.31 -2.11 9.51
N LYS A 110 -15.77 -1.52 10.63
CA LYS A 110 -14.95 -1.23 11.83
C LYS A 110 -14.06 -2.44 12.16
N ILE A 111 -12.75 -2.23 12.17
CA ILE A 111 -11.79 -3.21 12.67
C ILE A 111 -11.88 -3.15 14.19
N TYR A 112 -12.34 -4.23 14.80
CA TYR A 112 -12.21 -4.42 16.24
C TYR A 112 -10.74 -4.74 16.52
N LEU A 113 -10.06 -3.85 17.24
CA LEU A 113 -8.77 -4.18 17.84
C LEU A 113 -9.03 -5.27 18.87
N LEU A 114 -8.68 -6.51 18.54
CA LEU A 114 -8.52 -7.56 19.54
C LEU A 114 -7.30 -7.14 20.37
N LYS A 115 -7.58 -6.65 21.59
CA LYS A 115 -6.57 -6.46 22.63
C LYS A 115 -6.14 -7.80 23.18
#